data_AF-A0A836K256-F1
#
_entry.id   AF-A0A836K256-F1
#
_cell.length_a   1.000
_cell.length_b   1.000
_cell.length_c   1.000
_cell.angle_alpha   90.00
_cell.angle_beta   90.00
_cell.angle_gamma   90.00
#
_symmetry.space_group_name_H-M   'P 1'
#
loop_
_entity.id
_entity.type
_entity.pdbx_description
1 polymer ?
#
loop_
_entity_poly.entity_id
_entity_poly.type
_entity_poly.pdbx_seq_one_letter_code
_entity_poly.pdbx_strand_id
1 'polypeptide(L)'
;MTFVILLFIILSLDQCIGQVIDIGDVWEIKCPQGCTCEIQKYSDLSLHQWAGINRDNNQDIPSDGADLNINDNSMAHELMKIATCVIVDNPEELLTKLPSDIQVLTLLESGSGDVDILLQATTFQRFTELISLDIQGIDYSDFSMKETNNRTEKGGIILASDTMYPLGSTLLYLNLERVKLSNLNLPNKDKANLVIKPMNSQETERTVDENQVSVSNSSQYKGHRLIFLSQQNNEDKEILPYDIYKQELEGYRENVELFAALGVLTHLRIYDCNLKDISWHIFDGLNSLLYLSLEKNGLKFIPEFCFYGTPNLRSLSLASNELLTLKSVDLAGLLLLEHLDLRQNNLTFLSELSFPPFPALVSADFTDNPLDSIFPSTFEIMNTTIKLYLGGRASKLKLQKNSLLGLRRAEILHLYNLEIPILERFIMQGLPSLTYLKMRGNISSIDFDAFVDLSNLLDLDLSHCHIRQISMDAFYGLEKVRKIDLSNNDLESIPPGLFTAQQQKELRDIILTKNKLTSLPLDFFRNLRLPNKQTRVQNIRLDDNPWDCACIMVSWNPNLVNRNKETAPRCSTPKRLQNWGVFYALRKGGLQCRSPRKRYLRKFLKTRNSEEDNNIS
;
A
#
# COMPACT_ATOMS: atom_id res chain seq x y z
N MET A 1 -72.47 -3.86 -49.82
CA MET A 1 -72.84 -4.70 -48.65
C MET A 1 -71.90 -5.90 -48.70
N THR A 2 -70.73 -5.96 -48.05
CA THR A 2 -70.42 -5.76 -46.63
C THR A 2 -68.90 -5.65 -46.43
N PHE A 3 -68.22 -4.65 -47.00
CA PHE A 3 -66.74 -4.56 -46.88
C PHE A 3 -66.13 -3.16 -46.73
N VAL A 4 -66.93 -2.08 -46.61
CA VAL A 4 -66.40 -0.70 -46.45
C VAL A 4 -66.82 -0.04 -45.12
N ILE A 5 -67.56 -0.74 -44.26
CA ILE A 5 -68.01 -0.19 -42.96
C ILE A 5 -67.10 -0.61 -41.79
N LEU A 6 -66.21 -1.60 -41.97
CA LEU A 6 -65.32 -2.09 -40.89
C LEU A 6 -64.00 -1.32 -40.74
N LEU A 7 -63.62 -0.47 -41.70
CA LEU A 7 -62.33 0.22 -41.68
C LEU A 7 -62.35 1.59 -40.97
N PHE A 8 -63.51 2.08 -40.56
CA PHE A 8 -63.66 3.40 -39.92
C PHE A 8 -63.80 3.36 -38.39
N ILE A 9 -63.80 2.17 -37.77
CA ILE A 9 -63.90 2.02 -36.30
C ILE A 9 -62.51 1.96 -35.62
N ILE A 10 -61.41 1.92 -36.37
CA ILE A 10 -60.06 1.81 -35.81
C ILE A 10 -59.40 3.18 -35.53
N LEU A 11 -60.06 4.30 -35.86
CA LEU A 11 -59.49 5.65 -35.72
C LEU A 11 -60.42 6.60 -34.95
N SER A 12 -60.63 6.35 -33.65
CA SER A 12 -60.96 7.40 -32.66
C SER A 12 -61.10 6.82 -31.24
N LEU A 13 -60.06 7.06 -30.44
CA LEU A 13 -60.00 7.28 -28.98
C LEU A 13 -60.86 6.45 -28.00
N ASP A 14 -60.12 5.92 -27.02
CA ASP A 14 -60.38 5.93 -25.58
C ASP A 14 -61.67 5.30 -25.03
N GLN A 15 -61.53 4.17 -24.32
CA GLN A 15 -61.49 4.16 -22.85
C GLN A 15 -61.45 2.72 -22.31
N CYS A 16 -60.48 2.51 -21.40
CA CYS A 16 -60.47 1.59 -20.26
C CYS A 16 -60.98 0.14 -20.43
N ILE A 17 -60.09 -0.82 -20.17
CA ILE A 17 -59.99 -1.55 -18.90
C ILE A 17 -58.77 -2.46 -19.04
N GLY A 18 -57.60 -1.92 -18.69
CA GLY A 18 -56.42 -2.73 -18.37
C GLY A 18 -56.49 -3.02 -16.89
N GLN A 19 -56.97 -4.21 -16.54
CA GLN A 19 -56.95 -4.74 -15.19
C GLN A 19 -55.57 -4.55 -14.57
N VAL A 20 -55.56 -3.91 -13.41
CA VAL A 20 -54.45 -3.95 -12.46
C VAL A 20 -54.23 -5.42 -12.10
N ILE A 21 -53.14 -5.98 -12.61
CA ILE A 21 -52.61 -7.25 -12.14
C ILE A 21 -51.44 -6.88 -11.23
N ASP A 22 -51.70 -7.03 -9.94
CA ASP A 22 -50.72 -6.95 -8.85
C ASP A 22 -49.76 -8.14 -8.95
N ILE A 23 -48.56 -7.90 -9.48
CA ILE A 23 -47.40 -8.78 -9.36
C ILE A 23 -46.31 -7.92 -8.74
N GLY A 24 -45.96 -8.23 -7.49
CA GLY A 24 -45.15 -7.41 -6.61
C GLY A 24 -43.84 -6.90 -7.20
N ASP A 25 -43.55 -5.64 -6.86
CA ASP A 25 -42.25 -4.99 -6.76
C ASP A 25 -41.24 -5.18 -7.90
N VAL A 26 -41.72 -5.31 -9.15
CA VAL A 26 -40.87 -5.05 -10.30
C VAL A 26 -40.98 -3.57 -10.63
N TRP A 27 -39.98 -2.82 -10.17
CA TRP A 27 -39.64 -1.54 -10.75
C TRP A 27 -39.54 -1.65 -12.28
N GLU A 28 -40.58 -1.24 -13.02
CA GLU A 28 -40.50 -1.07 -14.48
C GLU A 28 -39.67 0.18 -14.77
N ILE A 29 -38.34 0.06 -14.71
CA ILE A 29 -37.48 1.21 -15.01
C ILE A 29 -37.53 1.48 -16.50
N LYS A 30 -38.33 2.46 -16.91
CA LYS A 30 -38.26 3.04 -18.25
C LYS A 30 -36.98 3.86 -18.38
N CYS A 31 -35.88 3.18 -18.63
CA CYS A 31 -34.57 3.80 -18.85
C CYS A 31 -34.51 4.41 -20.27
N PRO A 32 -33.96 5.62 -20.45
CA PRO A 32 -33.81 6.22 -21.78
C PRO A 32 -32.77 5.47 -22.63
N GLN A 33 -32.83 5.66 -23.95
CA GLN A 33 -31.79 5.15 -24.85
C GLN A 33 -30.42 5.73 -24.48
N GLY A 34 -29.40 4.88 -24.41
CA GLY A 34 -28.05 5.26 -23.95
C GLY A 34 -27.80 5.05 -22.46
N CYS A 35 -28.81 4.63 -21.69
CA CYS A 35 -28.68 4.25 -20.30
C CYS A 35 -29.14 2.80 -20.04
N THR A 36 -28.53 2.19 -19.03
CA THR A 36 -28.97 0.93 -18.43
C THR A 36 -29.32 1.21 -16.97
N CYS A 37 -30.55 0.86 -16.58
CA CYS A 37 -31.02 1.05 -15.22
C CYS A 37 -31.32 -0.30 -14.59
N GLU A 38 -30.92 -0.48 -13.34
CA GLU A 38 -31.04 -1.74 -12.63
C GLU A 38 -31.17 -1.54 -11.13
N ILE A 39 -31.55 -2.60 -10.43
CA ILE A 39 -31.57 -2.64 -8.98
C ILE A 39 -30.61 -3.74 -8.54
N GLN A 40 -29.60 -3.36 -7.76
CA GLN A 40 -28.62 -4.30 -7.21
C GLN A 40 -28.42 -4.06 -5.72
N LYS A 41 -27.87 -5.07 -5.04
CA LYS A 41 -27.48 -4.92 -3.64
C LYS A 41 -26.28 -4.00 -3.53
N TYR A 42 -26.26 -3.18 -2.47
CA TYR A 42 -25.12 -2.32 -2.19
C TYR A 42 -23.77 -3.07 -2.14
N SER A 43 -23.74 -4.29 -1.61
CA SER A 43 -22.52 -5.12 -1.52
C SER A 43 -21.87 -5.42 -2.87
N ASP A 44 -22.67 -5.44 -3.93
CA ASP A 44 -22.26 -5.88 -5.27
C ASP A 44 -21.79 -4.71 -6.12
N LEU A 45 -22.00 -3.47 -5.66
CA LEU A 45 -21.60 -2.25 -6.34
C LEU A 45 -20.07 -2.06 -6.33
N SER A 46 -19.53 -1.55 -7.44
CA SER A 46 -18.14 -1.09 -7.54
C SER A 46 -17.77 -0.10 -6.43
N LEU A 47 -18.75 0.68 -5.96
CA LEU A 47 -18.62 1.59 -4.84
C LEU A 47 -18.27 0.91 -3.52
N HIS A 48 -18.91 -0.23 -3.23
CA HIS A 48 -18.63 -1.01 -2.02
C HIS A 48 -17.24 -1.67 -2.11
N GLN A 49 -16.85 -2.15 -3.29
CA GLN A 49 -15.49 -2.64 -3.52
C GLN A 49 -14.47 -1.53 -3.29
N TRP A 50 -14.71 -0.33 -3.80
CA TRP A 50 -13.82 0.81 -3.60
C TRP A 50 -13.71 1.24 -2.13
N ALA A 51 -14.83 1.28 -1.39
CA ALA A 51 -14.82 1.52 0.06
C ALA A 51 -14.14 0.38 0.85
N GLY A 52 -14.19 -0.86 0.33
CA GLY A 52 -13.61 -2.06 0.94
C GLY A 52 -12.12 -2.32 0.64
N ILE A 53 -11.60 -1.86 -0.52
CA ILE A 53 -10.22 -2.11 -0.96
C ILE A 53 -9.17 -1.59 0.04
N ASN A 54 -9.48 -0.55 0.83
CA ASN A 54 -8.59 -0.07 1.89
C ASN A 54 -8.53 -0.97 3.13
N ARG A 55 -9.48 -1.91 3.31
CA ARG A 55 -9.42 -2.93 4.37
C ARG A 55 -8.58 -4.14 3.98
N ASP A 56 -8.55 -4.49 2.69
CA ASP A 56 -8.09 -5.80 2.19
C ASP A 56 -6.73 -5.84 1.50
N ASN A 57 -5.96 -4.75 1.46
CA ASN A 57 -4.53 -4.79 1.07
C ASN A 57 -3.62 -5.57 2.08
N ASN A 58 -4.21 -6.49 2.86
CA ASN A 58 -3.59 -7.51 3.70
C ASN A 58 -3.21 -8.80 2.94
N GLN A 59 -3.36 -8.88 1.61
CA GLN A 59 -3.11 -10.11 0.84
C GLN A 59 -1.62 -10.40 0.51
N ASP A 60 -0.71 -10.15 1.45
CA ASP A 60 0.65 -10.71 1.43
C ASP A 60 0.92 -11.64 2.63
N ILE A 61 -0.13 -12.03 3.38
CA ILE A 61 -0.05 -12.99 4.47
C ILE A 61 -0.30 -14.41 3.91
N PRO A 62 0.57 -15.40 4.17
CA PRO A 62 0.22 -16.80 3.94
C PRO A 62 -0.94 -17.14 4.88
N SER A 63 -2.08 -17.53 4.32
CA SER A 63 -3.28 -17.91 5.06
C SER A 63 -2.99 -19.05 6.05
N ASP A 64 -2.95 -18.74 7.34
CA ASP A 64 -3.28 -19.68 8.39
C ASP A 64 -4.59 -19.20 9.02
N GLY A 65 -5.62 -20.04 8.91
CA GLY A 65 -7.02 -19.69 9.13
C GLY A 65 -7.30 -19.07 10.51
N ALA A 66 -7.91 -17.88 10.47
CA ALA A 66 -8.74 -17.34 11.54
C ALA A 66 -9.71 -16.34 10.90
N ASP A 67 -10.95 -16.78 10.69
CA ASP A 67 -12.08 -15.92 10.34
C ASP A 67 -12.24 -14.83 11.41
N LEU A 68 -11.99 -13.59 11.05
CA LEU A 68 -12.27 -12.43 11.90
C LEU A 68 -13.51 -11.71 11.37
N ASN A 69 -14.59 -11.89 12.13
CA ASN A 69 -15.90 -11.26 12.10
C ASN A 69 -15.95 -9.90 11.38
N ILE A 70 -16.66 -9.92 10.25
CA ILE A 70 -17.19 -8.76 9.54
C ILE A 70 -18.32 -8.18 10.40
N ASN A 71 -18.09 -7.02 11.02
CA ASN A 71 -19.19 -6.26 11.61
C ASN A 71 -20.00 -5.60 10.50
N ASP A 72 -21.26 -6.02 10.42
CA ASP A 72 -22.46 -5.43 9.80
C ASP A 72 -22.31 -3.99 9.27
N ASN A 73 -22.20 -3.86 7.96
CA ASN A 73 -22.79 -2.70 7.30
C ASN A 73 -24.29 -3.00 7.14
N SER A 74 -25.13 -2.34 7.95
CA SER A 74 -26.61 -2.39 7.86
C SER A 74 -27.14 -2.19 6.43
N MET A 75 -26.38 -1.51 5.57
CA MET A 75 -26.73 -1.21 4.17
C MET A 75 -26.36 -2.33 3.19
N ALA A 76 -25.59 -3.35 3.58
CA ALA A 76 -25.04 -4.33 2.63
C ALA A 76 -26.10 -5.16 1.89
N HIS A 77 -27.29 -5.30 2.48
CA HIS A 77 -28.43 -6.01 1.89
C HIS A 77 -29.47 -5.07 1.28
N GLU A 78 -29.27 -3.76 1.36
CA GLU A 78 -30.18 -2.79 0.76
C GLU A 78 -30.06 -2.79 -0.76
N LEU A 79 -31.23 -2.73 -1.41
CA LEU A 79 -31.36 -2.65 -2.85
C LEU A 79 -31.25 -1.19 -3.28
N MET A 80 -30.29 -0.92 -4.16
CA MET A 80 -29.98 0.41 -4.67
C MET A 80 -30.46 0.55 -6.10
N LYS A 81 -31.05 1.71 -6.42
CA LYS A 81 -31.48 2.06 -7.78
C LYS A 81 -30.31 2.68 -8.53
N ILE A 82 -29.89 2.03 -9.61
CA ILE A 82 -28.66 2.34 -10.32
C ILE A 82 -28.99 2.74 -11.75
N ALA A 83 -28.27 3.72 -12.27
CA ALA A 83 -28.24 4.02 -13.70
C ALA A 83 -26.79 4.19 -14.17
N THR A 84 -26.46 3.52 -15.27
CA THR A 84 -25.21 3.74 -16.01
C THR A 84 -25.57 4.30 -17.37
N CYS A 85 -24.97 5.42 -17.74
CA CYS A 85 -25.33 6.16 -18.95
C CYS A 85 -24.09 6.53 -19.75
N VAL A 86 -24.19 6.41 -21.07
CA VAL A 86 -23.15 6.83 -22.01
C VAL A 86 -23.56 8.16 -22.64
N ILE A 87 -22.76 9.20 -22.43
CA ILE A 87 -23.01 10.55 -22.94
C ILE A 87 -22.28 10.74 -24.27
N VAL A 88 -23.03 11.14 -25.30
CA VAL A 88 -22.52 11.38 -26.66
C VAL A 88 -22.26 12.87 -26.88
N ASP A 89 -23.31 13.69 -26.97
CA ASP A 89 -23.17 15.13 -27.26
C ASP A 89 -23.87 15.99 -26.19
N ASN A 90 -25.20 15.87 -26.03
CA ASN A 90 -25.97 16.67 -25.07
C ASN A 90 -26.42 15.83 -23.86
N PRO A 91 -25.88 16.09 -22.65
CA PRO A 91 -26.27 15.36 -21.44
C PRO A 91 -27.72 15.68 -21.00
N GLU A 92 -28.27 16.85 -21.33
CA GLU A 92 -29.57 17.28 -20.83
C GLU A 92 -30.72 16.40 -21.32
N GLU A 93 -30.73 16.00 -22.59
CA GLU A 93 -31.83 15.20 -23.14
C GLU A 93 -31.91 13.81 -22.47
N LEU A 94 -30.75 13.23 -22.17
CA LEU A 94 -30.63 11.92 -21.54
C LEU A 94 -30.96 12.02 -20.04
N LEU A 95 -30.37 12.98 -19.33
CA LEU A 95 -30.55 13.13 -17.88
C LEU A 95 -31.97 13.61 -17.51
N THR A 96 -32.64 14.36 -18.39
CA THR A 96 -34.04 14.76 -18.15
C THR A 96 -35.03 13.61 -18.26
N LYS A 97 -34.69 12.54 -19.00
CA LYS A 97 -35.54 11.35 -19.13
C LYS A 97 -35.26 10.30 -18.05
N LEU A 98 -34.19 10.44 -17.28
CA LEU A 98 -33.88 9.53 -16.16
C LEU A 98 -34.85 9.74 -14.97
N PRO A 99 -35.20 8.65 -14.26
CA PRO A 99 -35.89 8.73 -12.96
C PRO A 99 -35.11 9.58 -11.95
N SER A 100 -35.78 10.44 -11.19
CA SER A 100 -35.13 11.34 -10.23
C SER A 100 -34.72 10.67 -8.91
N ASP A 101 -35.26 9.49 -8.61
CA ASP A 101 -35.03 8.72 -7.40
C ASP A 101 -33.92 7.67 -7.55
N ILE A 102 -33.04 7.84 -8.54
CA ILE A 102 -31.80 7.09 -8.68
C ILE A 102 -30.85 7.45 -7.53
N GLN A 103 -30.21 6.43 -6.96
CA GLN A 103 -29.28 6.57 -5.84
C GLN A 103 -27.81 6.43 -6.27
N VAL A 104 -27.54 5.71 -7.36
CA VAL A 104 -26.19 5.50 -7.90
C VAL A 104 -26.20 5.83 -9.39
N LEU A 105 -25.38 6.80 -9.78
CA LEU A 105 -25.29 7.25 -11.17
C LEU A 105 -23.85 7.13 -11.68
N THR A 106 -23.68 6.43 -12.79
CA THR A 106 -22.42 6.35 -13.54
C THR A 106 -22.59 7.00 -14.91
N LEU A 107 -21.74 7.97 -15.23
CA LEU A 107 -21.70 8.69 -16.49
C LEU A 107 -20.41 8.36 -17.23
N LEU A 108 -20.52 7.82 -18.44
CA LEU A 108 -19.41 7.41 -19.28
C LEU A 108 -19.37 8.28 -20.55
N GLU A 109 -18.21 8.79 -20.92
CA GLU A 109 -18.01 9.48 -22.20
C GLU A 109 -18.02 8.47 -23.37
N SER A 110 -18.68 8.80 -24.49
CA SER A 110 -18.80 7.89 -25.66
C SER A 110 -17.58 7.86 -26.59
N GLY A 111 -16.68 8.85 -26.51
CA GLY A 111 -15.43 8.89 -27.29
C GLY A 111 -15.54 9.45 -28.70
N SER A 112 -16.69 10.01 -29.09
CA SER A 112 -16.86 10.74 -30.36
C SER A 112 -15.99 12.01 -30.43
N GLY A 113 -15.65 12.62 -29.29
CA GLY A 113 -14.43 13.39 -29.05
C GLY A 113 -14.28 14.76 -29.74
N ASP A 114 -15.31 15.29 -30.40
CA ASP A 114 -15.23 16.59 -31.09
C ASP A 114 -15.79 17.77 -30.27
N VAL A 115 -16.59 17.51 -29.22
CA VAL A 115 -17.30 18.54 -28.44
C VAL A 115 -17.07 18.35 -26.94
N ASP A 116 -16.83 19.44 -26.21
CA ASP A 116 -16.78 19.41 -24.75
C ASP A 116 -18.20 19.26 -24.14
N ILE A 117 -18.36 18.32 -23.22
CA ILE A 117 -19.61 18.05 -22.51
C ILE A 117 -19.58 18.84 -21.20
N LEU A 118 -20.25 19.99 -21.15
CA LEU A 118 -20.32 20.82 -19.96
C LEU A 118 -21.42 20.34 -19.01
N LEU A 119 -21.05 20.03 -17.76
CA LEU A 119 -21.96 19.73 -16.67
C LEU A 119 -21.99 20.93 -15.71
N GLN A 120 -23.19 21.29 -15.23
CA GLN A 120 -23.46 22.43 -14.34
C GLN A 120 -24.42 22.03 -13.22
N ALA A 121 -24.75 22.94 -12.30
CA ALA A 121 -25.70 22.66 -11.23
C ALA A 121 -27.07 22.17 -11.76
N THR A 122 -27.54 22.73 -12.89
CA THR A 122 -28.81 22.35 -13.53
C THR A 122 -28.85 20.88 -13.95
N THR A 123 -27.69 20.30 -14.27
CA THR A 123 -27.52 18.90 -14.67
C THR A 123 -27.96 17.94 -13.57
N PHE A 124 -27.65 18.23 -12.31
CA PHE A 124 -27.87 17.32 -11.18
C PHE A 124 -29.01 17.73 -10.24
N GLN A 125 -29.64 18.89 -10.47
CA GLN A 125 -30.66 19.47 -9.59
C GLN A 125 -31.85 18.53 -9.27
N ARG A 126 -32.15 17.57 -10.15
CA ARG A 126 -33.27 16.64 -9.99
C ARG A 126 -32.95 15.39 -9.15
N PHE A 127 -31.68 15.06 -8.94
CA PHE A 127 -31.27 13.82 -8.28
C PHE A 127 -31.02 14.06 -6.78
N THR A 128 -32.09 14.36 -6.05
CA THR A 128 -31.99 14.71 -4.62
C THR A 128 -31.60 13.54 -3.73
N GLU A 129 -31.83 12.30 -4.17
CA GLU A 129 -31.51 11.07 -3.43
C GLU A 129 -30.19 10.43 -3.85
N LEU A 130 -29.36 11.13 -4.63
CA LEU A 130 -28.12 10.57 -5.15
C LEU A 130 -27.07 10.40 -4.04
N ILE A 131 -26.67 9.16 -3.82
CA ILE A 131 -25.68 8.76 -2.80
C ILE A 131 -24.29 8.62 -3.41
N SER A 132 -24.23 8.20 -4.67
CA SER A 132 -22.97 7.96 -5.40
C SER A 132 -23.02 8.51 -6.81
N LEU A 133 -21.96 9.21 -7.18
CA LEU A 133 -21.75 9.73 -8.53
C LEU A 133 -20.38 9.30 -9.05
N ASP A 134 -20.36 8.64 -10.20
CA ASP A 134 -19.15 8.21 -10.91
C ASP A 134 -19.15 8.83 -12.31
N ILE A 135 -18.14 9.63 -12.64
CA ILE A 135 -17.99 10.27 -13.95
C ILE A 135 -16.66 9.85 -14.54
N GLN A 136 -16.71 9.16 -15.68
CA GLN A 136 -15.54 8.61 -16.35
C GLN A 136 -15.43 9.14 -17.78
N GLY A 137 -14.38 9.93 -18.01
CA GLY A 137 -13.94 10.34 -19.34
C GLY A 137 -13.04 9.28 -20.01
N ILE A 138 -12.63 9.56 -21.24
CA ILE A 138 -11.75 8.68 -22.03
C ILE A 138 -10.29 9.16 -22.01
N ASP A 139 -9.37 8.21 -21.97
CA ASP A 139 -7.95 8.50 -22.16
C ASP A 139 -7.64 8.65 -23.66
N TYR A 140 -7.47 9.89 -24.10
CA TYR A 140 -7.11 10.19 -25.48
C TYR A 140 -5.60 10.08 -25.76
N SER A 141 -4.77 9.80 -24.74
CA SER A 141 -3.31 9.71 -24.91
C SER A 141 -2.85 8.42 -25.60
N ASP A 142 -3.64 7.35 -25.53
CA ASP A 142 -3.32 6.02 -26.11
C ASP A 142 -3.70 5.87 -27.60
N PHE A 143 -4.48 6.80 -28.17
CA PHE A 143 -4.81 6.74 -29.60
C PHE A 143 -3.62 7.21 -30.46
N SER A 144 -2.77 6.24 -30.80
CA SER A 144 -1.71 6.35 -31.80
C SER A 144 -2.23 6.62 -33.22
N MET A 145 -2.75 7.83 -33.47
CA MET A 145 -2.90 8.36 -34.82
C MET A 145 -1.93 9.54 -34.98
N LYS A 146 -0.74 9.21 -35.49
CA LYS A 146 0.17 10.16 -36.15
C LYS A 146 -0.44 10.62 -37.48
N GLU A 147 -1.65 11.15 -37.48
CA GLU A 147 -2.22 11.77 -38.67
C GLU A 147 -2.49 13.25 -38.43
N THR A 148 -1.63 14.04 -39.07
CA THR A 148 -1.79 15.45 -39.44
C THR A 148 -1.67 16.50 -38.32
N ASN A 149 -0.95 17.56 -38.66
CA ASN A 149 -0.45 18.64 -37.80
C ASN A 149 -1.52 19.62 -37.30
N ASN A 150 -2.76 19.17 -37.08
CA ASN A 150 -3.78 19.96 -36.41
C ASN A 150 -4.20 19.22 -35.13
N ARG A 151 -3.56 19.55 -34.01
CA ARG A 151 -4.07 19.18 -32.68
C ARG A 151 -5.35 19.98 -32.43
N THR A 152 -6.48 19.53 -32.97
CA THR A 152 -7.76 19.86 -32.36
C THR A 152 -7.77 19.16 -31.01
N GLU A 153 -7.76 19.93 -29.92
CA GLU A 153 -7.98 19.38 -28.59
C GLU A 153 -9.29 18.59 -28.65
N LYS A 154 -9.21 17.28 -28.42
CA LYS A 154 -10.42 16.47 -28.35
C LYS A 154 -11.26 16.95 -27.17
N GLY A 155 -12.56 17.01 -27.39
CA GLY A 155 -13.55 17.34 -26.37
C GLY A 155 -13.46 16.35 -25.20
N GLY A 156 -14.02 16.74 -24.05
CA GLY A 156 -14.19 15.84 -22.91
C GLY A 156 -15.25 16.36 -21.95
N ILE A 157 -15.49 15.63 -20.86
CA ILE A 157 -16.40 16.08 -19.81
C ILE A 157 -15.75 17.23 -19.03
N ILE A 158 -16.46 18.35 -18.91
CA ILE A 158 -16.07 19.53 -18.13
C ILE A 158 -17.05 19.71 -16.97
N LEU A 159 -16.53 19.78 -15.76
CA LEU A 159 -17.30 20.14 -14.57
C LEU A 159 -17.18 21.65 -14.29
N ALA A 160 -18.31 22.35 -14.32
CA ALA A 160 -18.44 23.72 -13.81
C ALA A 160 -18.27 23.75 -12.29
N SER A 161 -17.84 24.88 -11.73
CA SER A 161 -17.55 25.01 -10.29
C SER A 161 -18.80 24.91 -9.39
N ASP A 162 -19.99 25.08 -9.95
CA ASP A 162 -21.28 24.96 -9.26
C ASP A 162 -21.90 23.55 -9.36
N THR A 163 -21.33 22.66 -10.18
CA THR A 163 -21.94 21.38 -10.57
C THR A 163 -22.40 20.51 -9.41
N MET A 164 -21.63 20.48 -8.32
CA MET A 164 -21.88 19.60 -7.18
C MET A 164 -22.82 20.19 -6.12
N TYR A 165 -23.20 21.47 -6.25
CA TYR A 165 -24.01 22.16 -5.24
C TYR A 165 -25.34 21.47 -4.90
N PRO A 166 -26.12 20.95 -5.87
CA PRO A 166 -27.40 20.30 -5.57
C PRO A 166 -27.27 18.98 -4.80
N LEU A 167 -26.08 18.38 -4.80
CA LEU A 167 -25.81 17.05 -4.29
C LEU A 167 -25.22 17.06 -2.86
N GLY A 168 -24.99 18.25 -2.29
CA GLY A 168 -24.21 18.43 -1.06
C GLY A 168 -24.76 17.76 0.21
N SER A 169 -26.07 17.47 0.26
CA SER A 169 -26.72 16.89 1.45
C SER A 169 -26.82 15.37 1.43
N THR A 170 -26.63 14.72 0.27
CA THR A 170 -26.89 13.28 0.09
C THR A 170 -25.71 12.51 -0.49
N LEU A 171 -24.83 13.18 -1.24
CA LEU A 171 -23.71 12.53 -1.91
C LEU A 171 -22.63 12.11 -0.92
N LEU A 172 -22.48 10.81 -0.72
CA LEU A 172 -21.47 10.21 0.16
C LEU A 172 -20.20 9.82 -0.60
N TYR A 173 -20.32 9.54 -1.89
CA TYR A 173 -19.25 9.02 -2.73
C TYR A 173 -19.18 9.75 -4.07
N LEU A 174 -17.99 10.23 -4.41
CA LEU A 174 -17.72 10.90 -5.67
C LEU A 174 -16.45 10.35 -6.30
N ASN A 175 -16.58 9.80 -7.52
CA ASN A 175 -15.46 9.40 -8.36
C ASN A 175 -15.44 10.25 -9.63
N LEU A 176 -14.30 10.89 -9.88
CA LEU A 176 -14.01 11.66 -11.09
C LEU A 176 -12.77 11.05 -11.74
N GLU A 177 -12.92 10.54 -12.95
CA GLU A 177 -11.84 9.93 -13.72
C GLU A 177 -11.73 10.58 -15.09
N ARG A 178 -10.56 11.17 -15.39
CA ARG A 178 -10.29 11.84 -16.67
C ARG A 178 -11.29 12.94 -17.03
N VAL A 179 -11.70 13.72 -16.02
CA VAL A 179 -12.64 14.85 -16.17
C VAL A 179 -11.91 16.18 -16.06
N LYS A 180 -12.23 17.15 -16.92
CA LYS A 180 -11.67 18.52 -16.84
C LYS A 180 -12.43 19.31 -15.76
N LEU A 181 -11.70 19.83 -14.78
CA LEU A 181 -12.27 20.66 -13.70
C LEU A 181 -12.08 22.14 -14.04
N SER A 182 -13.17 22.87 -14.27
CA SER A 182 -13.09 24.30 -14.60
C SER A 182 -12.89 25.17 -13.35
N ASN A 183 -12.17 26.29 -13.49
CA ASN A 183 -12.02 27.33 -12.47
C ASN A 183 -11.50 26.88 -11.09
N LEU A 184 -10.58 25.92 -11.04
CA LEU A 184 -9.76 25.67 -9.83
C LEU A 184 -8.58 26.65 -9.68
N ASN A 185 -8.45 27.62 -10.60
CA ASN A 185 -7.41 28.63 -10.52
C ASN A 185 -7.61 29.48 -9.26
N LEU A 186 -6.65 29.38 -8.34
CA LEU A 186 -6.60 30.26 -7.18
C LEU A 186 -6.67 31.72 -7.67
N PRO A 187 -7.56 32.56 -7.10
CA PRO A 187 -7.43 34.00 -7.29
C PRO A 187 -6.01 34.38 -6.84
N ASN A 188 -5.29 35.13 -7.69
CA ASN A 188 -3.90 35.60 -7.54
C ASN A 188 -3.23 35.28 -6.18
N LYS A 189 -2.11 34.54 -6.25
CA LYS A 189 -1.23 34.02 -5.18
C LYS A 189 -0.80 34.99 -4.04
N ASP A 190 -1.32 36.20 -3.96
CA ASP A 190 -0.82 37.29 -3.10
C ASP A 190 -1.80 37.76 -2.00
N LYS A 191 -2.90 37.05 -1.70
CA LYS A 191 -3.89 37.55 -0.71
C LYS A 191 -4.15 36.69 0.53
N ALA A 192 -3.73 35.42 0.57
CA ALA A 192 -3.83 34.66 1.82
C ALA A 192 -2.70 35.05 2.78
N ASN A 193 -2.91 36.10 3.59
CA ASN A 193 -1.98 36.51 4.65
C ASN A 193 -2.00 35.52 5.83
N LEU A 194 -1.52 34.30 5.61
CA LEU A 194 -1.32 33.31 6.66
C LEU A 194 0.11 33.49 7.19
N VAL A 195 0.26 33.91 8.45
CA VAL A 195 1.60 34.08 9.06
C VAL A 195 1.82 33.01 10.11
N ILE A 196 2.88 32.24 9.91
CA ILE A 196 3.29 31.20 10.82
C ILE A 196 4.29 31.82 11.80
N LYS A 197 3.90 32.00 13.06
CA LYS A 197 4.85 32.39 14.12
C LYS A 197 5.25 31.18 14.94
N PRO A 198 6.54 31.01 15.28
CA PRO A 198 6.95 30.07 16.30
C PRO A 198 6.27 30.47 17.62
N MET A 199 5.72 29.51 18.38
CA MET A 199 5.32 29.79 19.76
C MET A 199 6.59 30.15 20.54
N ASN A 200 6.79 31.44 20.79
CA ASN A 200 7.81 31.86 21.74
C ASN A 200 7.43 31.30 23.11
N SER A 201 8.36 30.56 23.70
CA SER A 201 8.39 30.30 25.13
C SER A 201 8.18 31.61 25.86
N GLN A 202 7.28 31.63 26.83
CA GLN A 202 7.05 32.76 27.73
C GLN A 202 8.39 33.42 28.09
N GLU A 203 8.51 34.71 27.81
CA GLU A 203 9.49 35.55 28.49
C GLU A 203 9.10 35.58 29.96
N THR A 204 9.63 34.63 30.74
CA THR A 204 9.77 34.83 32.17
C THR A 204 10.80 35.94 32.33
N GLU A 205 10.33 37.16 32.62
CA GLU A 205 11.14 38.21 33.22
C GLU A 205 11.91 37.60 34.40
N ARG A 206 13.22 37.45 34.23
CA ARG A 206 14.12 37.01 35.29
C ARG A 206 14.30 38.15 36.27
N THR A 207 13.66 38.08 37.43
CA THR A 207 14.28 38.58 38.67
C THR A 207 15.31 37.56 39.11
N VAL A 208 16.55 38.02 39.19
CA VAL A 208 17.73 37.29 39.68
C VAL A 208 17.48 36.82 41.10
N ASP A 209 17.66 35.53 41.37
CA ASP A 209 18.23 35.05 42.63
C ASP A 209 18.81 33.64 42.51
N GLU A 210 19.91 33.43 43.22
CA GLU A 210 20.83 32.31 43.14
C GLU A 210 20.31 31.00 43.76
N ASN A 211 20.91 29.89 43.30
CA ASN A 211 20.91 28.52 43.86
C ASN A 211 19.72 27.60 43.52
N GLN A 212 19.95 26.66 42.59
CA GLN A 212 20.05 25.21 42.85
C GLN A 212 20.05 24.38 41.55
N VAL A 213 20.61 23.19 41.66
CA VAL A 213 21.05 22.26 40.61
C VAL A 213 19.92 21.32 40.15
N SER A 214 19.88 21.09 38.83
CA SER A 214 19.38 19.94 38.03
C SER A 214 18.08 19.22 38.42
N VAL A 215 17.14 19.10 37.47
CA VAL A 215 16.78 17.87 36.71
C VAL A 215 15.52 18.17 35.87
N SER A 216 15.57 17.91 34.56
CA SER A 216 14.57 17.22 33.73
C SER A 216 14.54 17.75 32.29
N ASN A 217 14.85 16.85 31.36
CA ASN A 217 14.55 16.98 29.94
C ASN A 217 13.04 17.12 29.77
N SER A 218 12.57 18.31 29.43
CA SER A 218 11.32 18.47 28.71
C SER A 218 11.67 18.83 27.28
N SER A 219 11.34 17.92 26.36
CA SER A 219 11.31 18.17 24.93
C SER A 219 10.34 19.33 24.68
N GLN A 220 10.90 20.53 24.54
CA GLN A 220 10.16 21.74 24.18
C GLN A 220 9.61 21.55 22.76
N TYR A 221 8.35 21.16 22.66
CA TYR A 221 7.62 21.18 21.40
C TYR A 221 7.63 22.62 20.87
N LYS A 222 8.41 22.88 19.81
CA LYS A 222 8.27 24.09 18.99
C LYS A 222 7.00 23.94 18.15
N GLY A 223 5.86 24.15 18.79
CA GLY A 223 4.60 24.34 18.07
C GLY A 223 4.65 25.64 17.27
N HIS A 224 4.26 25.58 16.01
CA HIS A 224 3.97 26.78 15.23
C HIS A 224 2.49 27.09 15.44
N ARG A 225 2.17 28.33 15.83
CA ARG A 225 0.77 28.76 15.90
C ARG A 225 0.41 29.43 14.58
N LEU A 226 -0.65 28.95 13.94
CA LEU A 226 -1.26 29.64 12.81
C LEU A 226 -1.86 30.95 13.30
N ILE A 227 -1.40 32.04 12.70
CA ILE A 227 -1.93 33.38 12.93
C ILE A 227 -2.52 33.84 11.60
N PHE A 228 -3.85 33.93 11.57
CA PHE A 228 -4.57 34.50 10.46
C PHE A 228 -4.45 36.02 10.55
N LEU A 229 -4.05 36.67 9.48
CA LEU A 229 -3.95 38.13 9.44
C LEU A 229 -5.03 38.71 8.53
N SER A 230 -5.50 39.91 8.88
CA SER A 230 -6.42 40.66 8.02
C SER A 230 -5.80 40.95 6.64
N GLN A 231 -6.65 41.02 5.61
CA GLN A 231 -6.22 41.30 4.23
C GLN A 231 -6.04 42.79 3.91
N GLN A 232 -6.16 43.69 4.89
CA GLN A 232 -6.06 45.13 4.65
C GLN A 232 -4.64 45.52 4.19
N ASN A 233 -4.54 46.35 3.15
CA ASN A 233 -3.28 46.80 2.51
C ASN A 233 -2.43 47.77 3.38
N ASN A 234 -2.65 47.81 4.69
CA ASN A 234 -1.88 48.65 5.61
C ASN A 234 -0.73 47.85 6.24
N GLU A 235 0.34 48.55 6.63
CA GLU A 235 1.51 47.94 7.30
C GLU A 235 1.17 47.28 8.65
N ASP A 236 0.01 47.60 9.22
CA ASP A 236 -0.54 47.02 10.45
C ASP A 236 -1.58 45.94 10.15
N LYS A 237 -1.12 44.70 9.92
CA LYS A 237 -2.00 43.54 9.75
C LYS A 237 -2.47 43.02 11.12
N GLU A 238 -3.79 42.98 11.35
CA GLU A 238 -4.39 42.52 12.62
C GLU A 238 -4.48 40.98 12.67
N ILE A 239 -4.29 40.40 13.86
CA ILE A 239 -4.48 38.95 14.09
C ILE A 239 -5.97 38.64 14.21
N LEU A 240 -6.49 37.80 13.31
CA LEU A 240 -7.89 37.40 13.29
C LEU A 240 -8.09 35.99 13.89
N PRO A 241 -9.17 35.77 14.67
CA PRO A 241 -9.72 34.44 14.91
C PRO A 241 -10.06 33.75 13.58
N TYR A 242 -9.92 32.42 13.51
CA TYR A 242 -10.18 31.64 12.29
C TYR A 242 -11.56 31.93 11.70
N ASP A 243 -12.60 32.04 12.54
CA ASP A 243 -13.97 32.29 12.08
C ASP A 243 -14.13 33.68 11.43
N ILE A 244 -13.43 34.70 11.94
CA ILE A 244 -13.45 36.06 11.37
C ILE A 244 -12.63 36.12 10.09
N TYR A 245 -11.46 35.47 10.05
CA TYR A 245 -10.67 35.34 8.83
C TYR A 245 -11.44 34.60 7.72
N LYS A 246 -12.16 33.54 8.09
CA LYS A 246 -13.03 32.79 7.20
C LYS A 246 -14.15 33.68 6.66
N GLN A 247 -14.79 34.50 7.50
CA GLN A 247 -15.81 35.47 7.07
C GLN A 247 -15.24 36.59 6.17
N GLU A 248 -14.04 37.11 6.45
CA GLU A 248 -13.37 38.08 5.58
C GLU A 248 -13.07 37.48 4.20
N LEU A 249 -12.57 36.24 4.15
CA LEU A 249 -12.35 35.50 2.90
C LEU A 249 -13.66 35.19 2.16
N GLU A 250 -14.71 34.81 2.89
CA GLU A 250 -16.05 34.58 2.35
C GLU A 250 -16.63 35.85 1.69
N GLY A 251 -16.29 37.04 2.20
CA GLY A 251 -16.61 38.32 1.55
C GLY A 251 -15.93 38.55 0.21
N TYR A 252 -14.84 37.83 -0.10
CA TYR A 252 -14.11 37.85 -1.38
C TYR A 252 -14.40 36.61 -2.26
N ARG A 253 -15.32 35.72 -1.86
CA ARG A 253 -15.72 34.56 -2.67
C ARG A 253 -16.55 35.01 -3.88
N GLU A 254 -15.88 35.52 -4.91
CA GLU A 254 -16.47 35.66 -6.25
C GLU A 254 -16.61 34.28 -6.95
N ASN A 255 -15.87 33.26 -6.49
CA ASN A 255 -15.89 31.91 -7.06
C ASN A 255 -16.43 30.88 -6.05
N VAL A 256 -17.51 30.20 -6.43
CA VAL A 256 -18.03 29.02 -5.74
C VAL A 256 -17.02 27.87 -5.91
N GLU A 257 -16.52 27.34 -4.79
CA GLU A 257 -15.56 26.23 -4.77
C GLU A 257 -16.28 24.89 -5.05
N LEU A 258 -15.73 24.07 -5.96
CA LEU A 258 -16.37 22.87 -6.52
C LEU A 258 -16.87 21.86 -5.46
N PHE A 259 -16.15 21.70 -4.35
CA PHE A 259 -16.46 20.70 -3.32
C PHE A 259 -16.98 21.28 -2.00
N ALA A 260 -17.04 22.60 -1.86
CA ALA A 260 -17.36 23.24 -0.57
C ALA A 260 -18.77 22.89 -0.05
N ALA A 261 -19.70 22.53 -0.94
CA ALA A 261 -21.05 22.12 -0.58
C ALA A 261 -21.17 20.65 -0.10
N LEU A 262 -20.13 19.83 -0.27
CA LEU A 262 -20.19 18.38 -0.07
C LEU A 262 -19.84 17.94 1.37
N GLY A 263 -20.49 18.55 2.37
CA GLY A 263 -20.13 18.36 3.78
C GLY A 263 -20.31 16.94 4.35
N VAL A 264 -21.20 16.14 3.74
CA VAL A 264 -21.45 14.73 4.11
C VAL A 264 -20.59 13.73 3.33
N LEU A 265 -19.80 14.20 2.36
CA LEU A 265 -18.99 13.34 1.51
C LEU A 265 -17.96 12.56 2.34
N THR A 266 -17.92 11.25 2.14
CA THR A 266 -17.03 10.35 2.89
C THR A 266 -15.86 9.86 2.04
N HIS A 267 -16.07 9.69 0.73
CA HIS A 267 -15.05 9.23 -0.19
C HIS A 267 -15.01 10.12 -1.44
N LEU A 268 -13.82 10.62 -1.76
CA LEU A 268 -13.55 11.43 -2.93
C LEU A 268 -12.36 10.84 -3.70
N ARG A 269 -12.57 10.52 -4.97
CA ARG A 269 -11.51 10.17 -5.90
C ARG A 269 -11.49 11.12 -7.08
N ILE A 270 -10.32 11.68 -7.33
CA ILE A 270 -10.02 12.51 -8.48
C ILE A 270 -8.81 11.86 -9.15
N TYR A 271 -9.06 11.05 -10.18
CA TYR A 271 -8.05 10.26 -10.86
C TYR A 271 -7.81 10.81 -12.27
N ASP A 272 -6.57 11.14 -12.59
CA ASP A 272 -6.17 11.55 -13.95
C ASP A 272 -6.96 12.74 -14.51
N CYS A 273 -7.35 13.67 -13.62
CA CYS A 273 -8.09 14.88 -13.98
C CYS A 273 -7.16 16.08 -14.26
N ASN A 274 -5.85 15.83 -14.38
CA ASN A 274 -4.83 16.84 -14.63
C ASN A 274 -4.85 17.97 -13.57
N LEU A 275 -5.14 17.62 -12.32
CA LEU A 275 -5.18 18.52 -11.17
C LEU A 275 -3.75 18.93 -10.76
N LYS A 276 -3.21 19.98 -11.38
CA LYS A 276 -1.81 20.43 -11.14
C LYS A 276 -1.62 21.31 -9.91
N ASP A 277 -2.61 22.14 -9.62
CA ASP A 277 -2.59 23.09 -8.51
C ASP A 277 -3.72 22.73 -7.54
N ILE A 278 -3.35 22.40 -6.30
CA ILE A 278 -4.29 22.19 -5.19
C ILE A 278 -4.08 23.27 -4.14
N SER A 279 -5.05 23.43 -3.23
CA SER A 279 -4.93 24.31 -2.07
C SER A 279 -5.87 23.84 -0.97
N TRP A 280 -5.74 24.38 0.24
CA TRP A 280 -6.64 24.01 1.33
C TRP A 280 -8.11 24.38 1.06
N HIS A 281 -8.35 25.37 0.21
CA HIS A 281 -9.69 25.83 -0.15
C HIS A 281 -10.53 24.76 -0.86
N ILE A 282 -9.93 23.96 -1.75
CA ILE A 282 -10.69 22.93 -2.49
C ILE A 282 -11.19 21.80 -1.57
N PHE A 283 -10.66 21.71 -0.35
CA PHE A 283 -11.05 20.73 0.65
C PHE A 283 -11.74 21.34 1.87
N ASP A 284 -11.99 22.66 1.89
CA ASP A 284 -12.72 23.31 2.98
C ASP A 284 -14.16 22.80 3.03
N GLY A 285 -14.66 22.54 4.24
CA GLY A 285 -16.02 22.03 4.47
C GLY A 285 -16.19 20.52 4.31
N LEU A 286 -15.19 19.78 3.83
CA LEU A 286 -15.22 18.31 3.69
C LEU A 286 -14.98 17.59 5.04
N ASN A 287 -15.78 17.95 6.04
CA ASN A 287 -15.62 17.50 7.43
C ASN A 287 -15.85 15.99 7.61
N SER A 288 -16.66 15.37 6.76
CA SER A 288 -16.99 13.94 6.84
C SER A 288 -16.05 13.05 6.02
N LEU A 289 -15.08 13.65 5.33
CA LEU A 289 -14.23 12.92 4.38
C LEU A 289 -13.28 11.98 5.12
N LEU A 290 -13.34 10.70 4.76
CA LEU A 290 -12.53 9.62 5.32
C LEU A 290 -11.48 9.13 4.32
N TYR A 291 -11.79 9.12 3.03
CA TYR A 291 -10.92 8.67 1.95
C TYR A 291 -10.77 9.76 0.87
N LEU A 292 -9.52 10.07 0.54
CA LEU A 292 -9.16 10.98 -0.54
C LEU A 292 -8.11 10.33 -1.43
N SER A 293 -8.40 10.18 -2.72
CA SER A 293 -7.42 9.78 -3.74
C SER A 293 -7.27 10.89 -4.78
N LEU A 294 -6.03 11.36 -4.96
CA LEU A 294 -5.62 12.35 -5.96
C LEU A 294 -4.60 11.72 -6.93
N GLU A 295 -4.75 10.44 -7.22
CA GLU A 295 -3.81 9.68 -8.03
C GLU A 295 -3.73 10.17 -9.48
N LYS A 296 -2.54 10.06 -10.09
CA LYS A 296 -2.31 10.34 -11.51
C LYS A 296 -2.67 11.77 -11.96
N ASN A 297 -2.61 12.77 -11.08
CA ASN A 297 -2.94 14.16 -11.43
C ASN A 297 -1.74 15.01 -11.88
N GLY A 298 -0.52 14.47 -11.83
CA GLY A 298 0.70 15.20 -12.19
C GLY A 298 1.10 16.27 -11.17
N LEU A 299 0.72 16.10 -9.90
CA LEU A 299 1.10 17.00 -8.82
C LEU A 299 2.62 16.98 -8.60
N LYS A 300 3.26 18.16 -8.57
CA LYS A 300 4.71 18.29 -8.32
C LYS A 300 5.05 18.66 -6.88
N PHE A 301 4.15 19.38 -6.24
CA PHE A 301 4.29 19.88 -4.87
C PHE A 301 2.92 19.86 -4.20
N ILE A 302 2.92 19.72 -2.88
CA ILE A 302 1.75 19.91 -2.04
C ILE A 302 1.93 21.25 -1.32
N PRO A 303 0.98 22.19 -1.42
CA PRO A 303 1.04 23.43 -0.65
C PRO A 303 0.97 23.18 0.86
N GLU A 304 1.50 24.12 1.62
CA GLU A 304 1.47 24.04 3.08
C GLU A 304 0.01 24.00 3.59
N PHE A 305 -0.26 23.10 4.56
CA PHE A 305 -1.56 22.92 5.20
C PHE A 305 -2.71 22.57 4.24
N CYS A 306 -2.41 22.00 3.07
CA CYS A 306 -3.40 21.71 2.04
C CYS A 306 -4.59 20.85 2.52
N PHE A 307 -4.42 20.01 3.54
CA PHE A 307 -5.47 19.09 4.02
C PHE A 307 -6.13 19.53 5.33
N TYR A 308 -5.99 20.81 5.72
CA TYR A 308 -6.57 21.32 6.97
C TYR A 308 -8.11 21.26 7.00
N GLY A 309 -8.76 21.35 5.83
CA GLY A 309 -10.23 21.26 5.68
C GLY A 309 -10.81 19.86 5.84
N THR A 310 -9.97 18.82 5.94
CA THR A 310 -10.40 17.41 6.05
C THR A 310 -9.91 16.78 7.37
N PRO A 311 -10.44 17.21 8.52
CA PRO A 311 -9.92 16.82 9.84
C PRO A 311 -10.11 15.33 10.18
N ASN A 312 -11.07 14.65 9.54
CA ASN A 312 -11.41 13.25 9.79
C ASN A 312 -10.79 12.28 8.77
N LEU A 313 -9.88 12.75 7.93
CA LEU A 313 -9.29 11.94 6.87
C LEU A 313 -8.49 10.77 7.45
N ARG A 314 -8.81 9.55 7.01
CA ARG A 314 -8.17 8.30 7.44
C ARG A 314 -7.27 7.70 6.38
N SER A 315 -7.56 7.94 5.11
CA SER A 315 -6.76 7.42 4.01
C SER A 315 -6.55 8.49 2.94
N LEU A 316 -5.29 8.68 2.59
CA LEU A 316 -4.84 9.63 1.59
C LEU A 316 -3.95 8.92 0.58
N SER A 317 -4.37 8.93 -0.69
CA SER A 317 -3.56 8.47 -1.81
C SER A 317 -3.14 9.63 -2.70
N LEU A 318 -1.82 9.77 -2.86
CA LEU A 318 -1.15 10.72 -3.73
C LEU A 318 -0.27 9.98 -4.75
N ALA A 319 -0.56 8.69 -4.97
CA ALA A 319 0.25 7.84 -5.83
C ALA A 319 0.24 8.26 -7.30
N SER A 320 1.25 7.85 -8.07
CA SER A 320 1.36 8.13 -9.50
C SER A 320 1.37 9.63 -9.85
N ASN A 321 1.86 10.48 -8.95
CA ASN A 321 2.07 11.90 -9.22
C ASN A 321 3.54 12.19 -9.53
N GLU A 322 3.92 13.47 -9.61
CA GLU A 322 5.28 13.92 -9.91
C GLU A 322 5.93 14.58 -8.69
N LEU A 323 5.53 14.19 -7.46
CA LEU A 323 5.98 14.86 -6.24
C LEU A 323 7.50 14.76 -6.08
N LEU A 324 8.17 15.91 -5.97
CA LEU A 324 9.63 15.99 -5.90
C LEU A 324 10.15 15.95 -4.46
N THR A 325 9.44 16.59 -3.55
CA THR A 325 9.81 16.76 -2.14
C THR A 325 8.57 16.80 -1.27
N LEU A 326 8.73 16.46 0.01
CA LEU A 326 7.73 16.67 1.05
C LEU A 326 8.33 17.42 2.22
N LYS A 327 7.52 18.27 2.84
CA LYS A 327 7.78 18.93 4.10
C LYS A 327 6.70 18.58 5.11
N SER A 328 7.05 18.64 6.39
CA SER A 328 6.12 18.36 7.49
C SER A 328 4.85 19.22 7.47
N VAL A 329 4.93 20.46 6.96
CA VAL A 329 3.79 21.38 6.82
C VAL A 329 2.83 20.99 5.69
N ASP A 330 3.28 20.25 4.69
CA ASP A 330 2.48 19.90 3.50
C ASP A 330 1.34 18.92 3.88
N LEU A 331 1.61 18.02 4.83
CA LEU A 331 0.69 17.00 5.32
C LEU A 331 0.18 17.28 6.75
N ALA A 332 0.39 18.49 7.27
CA ALA A 332 0.00 18.87 8.62
C ALA A 332 -1.54 18.88 8.78
N GLY A 333 -2.01 18.49 9.98
CA GLY A 333 -3.44 18.42 10.32
C GLY A 333 -4.07 17.03 10.17
N LEU A 334 -3.37 16.10 9.51
CA LEU A 334 -3.82 14.71 9.27
C LEU A 334 -3.65 13.80 10.51
N LEU A 335 -4.27 14.17 11.64
CA LEU A 335 -4.08 13.51 12.94
C LEU A 335 -4.71 12.12 13.03
N LEU A 336 -5.75 11.87 12.24
CA LEU A 336 -6.50 10.61 12.19
C LEU A 336 -6.11 9.73 10.99
N LEU A 337 -5.07 10.10 10.26
CA LEU A 337 -4.64 9.36 9.08
C LEU A 337 -4.07 8.00 9.47
N GLU A 338 -4.65 6.94 8.90
CA GLU A 338 -4.29 5.54 9.08
C GLU A 338 -3.48 5.01 7.89
N HIS A 339 -3.78 5.49 6.67
CA HIS A 339 -3.17 4.99 5.44
C HIS A 339 -2.66 6.14 4.57
N LEU A 340 -1.35 6.10 4.25
CA LEU A 340 -0.70 7.06 3.35
C LEU A 340 -0.07 6.32 2.17
N ASP A 341 -0.53 6.63 0.96
CA ASP A 341 0.04 6.10 -0.28
C ASP A 341 0.73 7.22 -1.07
N LEU A 342 2.06 7.11 -1.19
CA LEU A 342 2.92 8.02 -1.93
C LEU A 342 3.70 7.28 -3.03
N ARG A 343 3.20 6.12 -3.47
CA ARG A 343 3.86 5.31 -4.50
C ARG A 343 4.03 6.04 -5.81
N GLN A 344 5.02 5.63 -6.61
CA GLN A 344 5.19 6.10 -7.99
C GLN A 344 5.22 7.63 -8.09
N ASN A 345 5.95 8.26 -7.18
CA ASN A 345 6.27 9.68 -7.23
C ASN A 345 7.76 9.86 -7.57
N ASN A 346 8.25 11.09 -7.50
CA ASN A 346 9.62 11.43 -7.85
C ASN A 346 10.43 11.89 -6.61
N LEU A 347 10.12 11.33 -5.43
CA LEU A 347 10.81 11.64 -4.18
C LEU A 347 12.22 11.05 -4.21
N THR A 348 13.22 11.88 -3.89
CA THR A 348 14.64 11.50 -3.96
C THR A 348 15.27 11.19 -2.60
N PHE A 349 14.72 11.75 -1.52
CA PHE A 349 15.16 11.49 -0.15
C PHE A 349 13.99 11.64 0.84
N LEU A 350 14.16 11.05 2.02
CA LEU A 350 13.27 11.25 3.18
C LEU A 350 14.09 11.59 4.42
N SER A 351 13.60 12.55 5.21
CA SER A 351 14.20 12.96 6.49
C SER A 351 13.14 13.19 7.56
N GLU A 352 13.58 13.47 8.78
CA GLU A 352 12.74 13.85 9.92
C GLU A 352 11.89 15.12 9.68
N LEU A 353 12.22 15.90 8.64
CA LEU A 353 11.47 17.08 8.23
C LEU A 353 10.44 16.80 7.13
N SER A 354 10.46 15.60 6.53
CA SER A 354 9.56 15.25 5.43
C SER A 354 8.11 15.05 5.87
N PHE A 355 7.88 14.65 7.13
CA PHE A 355 6.54 14.33 7.62
C PHE A 355 6.22 15.05 8.94
N PRO A 356 4.94 15.36 9.19
CA PRO A 356 4.48 15.66 10.54
C PRO A 356 4.36 14.38 11.37
N PRO A 357 4.19 14.49 12.70
CA PRO A 357 3.81 13.33 13.51
C PRO A 357 2.45 12.79 13.06
N PHE A 358 2.35 11.47 12.90
CA PHE A 358 1.09 10.79 12.56
C PHE A 358 0.63 9.86 13.69
N PRO A 359 -0.22 10.32 14.63
CA PRO A 359 -0.58 9.55 15.82
C PRO A 359 -1.37 8.26 15.53
N ALA A 360 -2.05 8.17 14.39
CA ALA A 360 -2.93 7.06 14.02
C ALA A 360 -2.41 6.22 12.84
N LEU A 361 -1.23 6.53 12.29
CA LEU A 361 -0.76 5.90 11.05
C LEU A 361 -0.54 4.40 11.24
N VAL A 362 -1.18 3.62 10.38
CA VAL A 362 -1.11 2.15 10.34
C VAL A 362 -0.21 1.71 9.20
N SER A 363 -0.36 2.29 8.00
CA SER A 363 0.46 1.92 6.85
C SER A 363 0.94 3.12 6.05
N ALA A 364 2.20 3.07 5.63
CA ALA A 364 2.75 4.00 4.66
C ALA A 364 3.45 3.25 3.52
N ASP A 365 3.18 3.68 2.29
CA ASP A 365 3.79 3.12 1.09
C ASP A 365 4.51 4.21 0.30
N PHE A 366 5.83 4.06 0.16
CA PHE A 366 6.69 4.96 -0.62
C PHE A 366 7.32 4.22 -1.81
N THR A 367 6.78 3.07 -2.20
CA THR A 367 7.40 2.25 -3.24
C THR A 367 7.43 2.93 -4.61
N ASP A 368 8.37 2.53 -5.44
CA ASP A 368 8.59 3.09 -6.78
C ASP A 368 8.84 4.61 -6.81
N ASN A 369 9.48 5.15 -5.77
CA ASN A 369 10.11 6.47 -5.79
C ASN A 369 11.63 6.35 -6.02
N PRO A 370 12.28 7.34 -6.67
CA PRO A 370 13.73 7.38 -6.84
C PRO A 370 14.50 7.75 -5.56
N LEU A 371 14.15 7.14 -4.43
CA LEU A 371 14.78 7.35 -3.12
C LEU A 371 16.24 6.87 -3.14
N ASP A 372 17.19 7.79 -3.27
CA ASP A 372 18.63 7.49 -3.18
C ASP A 372 19.09 7.38 -1.72
N SER A 373 18.44 8.11 -0.79
CA SER A 373 18.81 8.07 0.63
C SER A 373 17.64 8.28 1.58
N ILE A 374 17.68 7.56 2.71
CA ILE A 374 16.82 7.78 3.87
C ILE A 374 17.73 8.21 5.02
N PHE A 375 17.53 9.42 5.54
CA PHE A 375 18.35 9.97 6.60
C PHE A 375 18.13 9.21 7.93
N PRO A 376 19.12 9.17 8.84
CA PRO A 376 18.94 8.56 10.15
C PRO A 376 17.75 9.14 10.90
N SER A 377 17.01 8.32 11.67
CA SER A 377 15.88 8.76 12.49
C SER A 377 14.68 9.37 11.74
N THR A 378 14.65 9.29 10.39
CA THR A 378 13.53 9.76 9.55
C THR A 378 12.16 9.29 10.07
N PHE A 379 12.09 8.06 10.55
CA PHE A 379 10.82 7.42 10.93
C PHE A 379 10.48 7.49 12.43
N GLU A 380 11.26 8.20 13.25
CA GLU A 380 10.95 8.36 14.69
C GLU A 380 9.61 9.07 14.94
N ILE A 381 9.24 9.98 14.04
CA ILE A 381 7.99 10.76 14.09
C ILE A 381 6.76 9.93 13.70
N MET A 382 6.93 8.80 13.02
CA MET A 382 5.86 7.89 12.60
C MET A 382 5.98 6.54 13.32
N ASN A 383 6.26 6.60 14.62
CA ASN A 383 6.50 5.44 15.49
C ASN A 383 5.29 4.50 15.70
N THR A 384 4.10 4.91 15.26
CA THR A 384 2.85 4.14 15.31
C THR A 384 2.67 3.23 14.10
N THR A 385 3.41 3.48 13.01
CA THR A 385 3.30 2.76 11.75
C THR A 385 3.52 1.26 11.94
N ILE A 386 2.57 0.46 11.44
CA ILE A 386 2.57 -1.00 11.52
C ILE A 386 3.17 -1.60 10.24
N LYS A 387 2.86 -1.01 9.07
CA LYS A 387 3.30 -1.50 7.76
C LYS A 387 4.04 -0.43 7.00
N LEU A 388 5.25 -0.74 6.54
CA LEU A 388 6.07 0.18 5.78
C LEU A 388 6.63 -0.50 4.54
N TYR A 389 6.43 0.14 3.38
CA TYR A 389 6.93 -0.33 2.09
C TYR A 389 7.86 0.72 1.49
N LEU A 390 9.10 0.32 1.18
CA LEU A 390 10.15 1.20 0.63
C LEU A 390 10.87 0.57 -0.56
N GLY A 391 11.44 1.42 -1.41
CA GLY A 391 12.19 1.01 -2.59
C GLY A 391 11.28 0.68 -3.77
N GLY A 392 11.83 0.21 -4.88
CA GLY A 392 11.02 -0.01 -6.08
C GLY A 392 11.79 -0.69 -7.18
N ARG A 393 11.24 -0.71 -8.40
CA ARG A 393 11.89 -1.39 -9.53
C ARG A 393 12.99 -0.57 -10.18
N ALA A 394 12.85 0.76 -10.20
CA ALA A 394 13.68 1.64 -11.02
C ALA A 394 14.97 2.10 -10.32
N SER A 395 14.88 2.45 -9.03
CA SER A 395 15.94 3.08 -8.25
C SER A 395 16.48 2.12 -7.19
N LYS A 396 17.80 2.13 -7.00
CA LYS A 396 18.43 1.39 -5.91
C LYS A 396 18.29 2.19 -4.61
N LEU A 397 17.82 1.54 -3.56
CA LEU A 397 17.65 2.16 -2.25
C LEU A 397 18.88 1.90 -1.38
N LYS A 398 19.57 2.97 -0.97
CA LYS A 398 20.66 2.90 0.02
C LYS A 398 20.11 3.20 1.41
N LEU A 399 20.38 2.30 2.34
CA LEU A 399 20.09 2.51 3.75
C LEU A 399 21.37 2.90 4.49
N GLN A 400 21.30 3.99 5.25
CA GLN A 400 22.34 4.40 6.16
C GLN A 400 22.13 3.75 7.53
N LYS A 401 23.11 3.91 8.42
CA LYS A 401 22.99 3.46 9.81
C LYS A 401 21.82 4.19 10.46
N ASN A 402 20.98 3.46 11.19
CA ASN A 402 19.82 4.00 11.89
C ASN A 402 18.75 4.67 10.99
N SER A 403 18.73 4.43 9.68
CA SER A 403 17.67 4.95 8.79
C SER A 403 16.28 4.46 9.17
N LEU A 404 16.17 3.29 9.80
CA LEU A 404 14.90 2.66 10.23
C LEU A 404 14.61 2.85 11.73
N LEU A 405 15.43 3.66 12.43
CA LEU A 405 15.28 3.87 13.86
C LEU A 405 13.94 4.55 14.18
N GLY A 406 13.26 4.06 15.22
CA GLY A 406 12.04 4.66 15.74
C GLY A 406 10.73 3.98 15.34
N LEU A 407 10.77 3.02 14.42
CA LEU A 407 9.64 2.20 13.98
C LEU A 407 9.21 1.16 15.04
N ARG A 408 8.80 1.64 16.22
CA ARG A 408 8.56 0.82 17.42
C ARG A 408 7.40 -0.16 17.28
N ARG A 409 6.38 0.19 16.49
CA ARG A 409 5.18 -0.63 16.25
C ARG A 409 5.18 -1.32 14.88
N ALA A 410 6.25 -1.18 14.10
CA ALA A 410 6.31 -1.82 12.79
C ALA A 410 6.29 -3.34 12.94
N GLU A 411 5.32 -3.98 12.29
CA GLU A 411 5.15 -5.43 12.25
C GLU A 411 5.56 -5.98 10.88
N ILE A 412 5.30 -5.23 9.80
CA ILE A 412 5.57 -5.61 8.41
C ILE A 412 6.49 -4.57 7.77
N LEU A 413 7.65 -5.02 7.29
CA LEU A 413 8.60 -4.17 6.57
C LEU A 413 9.01 -4.83 5.26
N HIS A 414 8.70 -4.18 4.14
CA HIS A 414 9.14 -4.60 2.81
C HIS A 414 10.12 -3.57 2.24
N LEU A 415 11.30 -4.06 1.87
CA LEU A 415 12.38 -3.26 1.31
C LEU A 415 12.77 -3.84 -0.05
N TYR A 416 12.60 -3.05 -1.11
CA TYR A 416 12.85 -3.47 -2.48
C TYR A 416 14.08 -2.79 -3.09
N ASN A 417 14.78 -3.52 -3.94
CA ASN A 417 15.94 -3.05 -4.71
C ASN A 417 17.00 -2.34 -3.85
N LEU A 418 17.33 -2.94 -2.70
CA LEU A 418 18.36 -2.44 -1.81
C LEU A 418 19.76 -2.53 -2.44
N GLU A 419 20.61 -1.56 -2.14
CA GLU A 419 22.05 -1.62 -2.44
C GLU A 419 22.84 -1.49 -1.13
N ILE A 420 23.10 -2.64 -0.50
CA ILE A 420 23.74 -2.73 0.80
C ILE A 420 24.84 -3.80 0.71
N PRO A 421 26.13 -3.44 0.56
CA PRO A 421 27.18 -4.45 0.43
C PRO A 421 27.23 -5.45 1.60
N ILE A 422 27.08 -4.93 2.83
CA ILE A 422 27.13 -5.71 4.07
C ILE A 422 25.93 -5.32 4.93
N LEU A 423 25.10 -6.30 5.29
CA LEU A 423 24.00 -6.09 6.22
C LEU A 423 24.50 -6.18 7.67
N GLU A 424 24.61 -5.02 8.32
CA GLU A 424 25.03 -4.85 9.72
C GLU A 424 23.83 -4.64 10.66
N ARG A 425 24.03 -4.91 11.95
CA ARG A 425 23.03 -4.72 13.02
C ARG A 425 22.35 -3.33 13.00
N PHE A 426 23.13 -2.26 12.81
CA PHE A 426 22.64 -0.87 12.89
C PHE A 426 21.62 -0.50 11.80
N ILE A 427 21.51 -1.29 10.72
CA ILE A 427 20.50 -1.06 9.69
C ILE A 427 19.12 -1.53 10.20
N MET A 428 19.08 -2.60 10.99
CA MET A 428 17.86 -3.22 11.52
C MET A 428 17.50 -2.77 12.94
N GLN A 429 18.26 -1.83 13.50
CA GLN A 429 18.03 -1.33 14.84
C GLN A 429 16.74 -0.51 14.92
N GLY A 430 15.99 -0.69 16.02
CA GLY A 430 14.78 0.11 16.30
C GLY A 430 13.46 -0.51 15.86
N LEU A 431 13.46 -1.81 15.52
CA LEU A 431 12.30 -2.57 15.01
C LEU A 431 11.85 -3.70 15.98
N PRO A 432 11.54 -3.41 17.26
CA PRO A 432 11.33 -4.45 18.28
C PRO A 432 10.05 -5.29 18.07
N SER A 433 9.06 -4.76 17.34
CA SER A 433 7.77 -5.43 17.10
C SER A 433 7.70 -6.16 15.76
N LEU A 434 8.79 -6.17 15.00
CA LEU A 434 8.77 -6.68 13.63
C LEU A 434 8.49 -8.19 13.60
N THR A 435 7.53 -8.59 12.78
CA THR A 435 7.09 -9.99 12.62
C THR A 435 7.38 -10.52 11.21
N TYR A 436 7.30 -9.66 10.20
CA TYR A 436 7.55 -10.00 8.80
C TYR A 436 8.56 -9.03 8.19
N LEU A 437 9.69 -9.57 7.73
CA LEU A 437 10.73 -8.81 7.05
C LEU A 437 10.98 -9.41 5.67
N LYS A 438 10.78 -8.59 4.64
CA LYS A 438 11.14 -8.92 3.26
C LYS A 438 12.13 -7.91 2.72
N MET A 439 13.29 -8.40 2.31
CA MET A 439 14.33 -7.59 1.69
C MET A 439 14.68 -8.19 0.34
N ARG A 440 14.79 -7.34 -0.68
CA ARG A 440 15.20 -7.71 -2.04
C ARG A 440 16.28 -6.75 -2.53
N GLY A 441 17.24 -7.21 -3.32
CA GLY A 441 18.26 -6.34 -3.92
C GLY A 441 19.65 -6.97 -4.00
N ASN A 442 20.67 -6.17 -3.69
CA ASN A 442 22.07 -6.60 -3.65
C ASN A 442 22.61 -6.45 -2.23
N ILE A 443 22.56 -7.56 -1.49
CA ILE A 443 23.10 -7.76 -0.15
C ILE A 443 24.19 -8.82 -0.25
N SER A 444 25.43 -8.41 -0.51
CA SER A 444 26.52 -9.37 -0.82
C SER A 444 26.90 -10.23 0.39
N SER A 445 26.86 -9.68 1.60
CA SER A 445 27.09 -10.44 2.84
C SER A 445 26.22 -9.99 4.02
N ILE A 446 26.02 -10.90 4.96
CA ILE A 446 25.32 -10.64 6.23
C ILE A 446 26.31 -10.82 7.38
N ASP A 447 26.44 -9.78 8.20
CA ASP A 447 27.39 -9.76 9.31
C ASP A 447 26.83 -10.47 10.56
N PHE A 448 27.68 -10.67 11.58
CA PHE A 448 27.24 -11.20 12.87
C PHE A 448 26.19 -10.28 13.52
N ASP A 449 25.27 -10.87 14.28
CA ASP A 449 24.24 -10.14 15.04
C ASP A 449 23.33 -9.20 14.22
N ALA A 450 23.31 -9.33 12.88
CA ALA A 450 22.57 -8.43 11.99
C ALA A 450 21.07 -8.31 12.35
N PHE A 451 20.49 -9.35 12.95
CA PHE A 451 19.08 -9.40 13.33
C PHE A 451 18.83 -9.56 14.83
N VAL A 452 19.83 -9.30 15.69
CA VAL A 452 19.75 -9.57 17.14
C VAL A 452 18.59 -8.85 17.84
N ASP A 453 18.23 -7.67 17.35
CA ASP A 453 17.16 -6.84 17.91
C ASP A 453 15.74 -7.29 17.44
N LEU A 454 15.65 -8.20 16.45
CA LEU A 454 14.38 -8.67 15.84
C LEU A 454 13.80 -9.91 16.53
N SER A 455 13.70 -9.89 17.86
CA SER A 455 13.30 -11.06 18.67
C SER A 455 11.86 -11.58 18.43
N ASN A 456 11.00 -10.76 17.82
CA ASN A 456 9.61 -11.12 17.49
C ASN A 456 9.42 -11.60 16.04
N LEU A 457 10.49 -11.65 15.24
CA LEU A 457 10.40 -11.98 13.83
C LEU A 457 9.90 -13.42 13.63
N LEU A 458 8.91 -13.58 12.74
CA LEU A 458 8.27 -14.85 12.40
C LEU A 458 8.66 -15.33 11.00
N ASP A 459 8.72 -14.42 10.02
CA ASP A 459 9.12 -14.73 8.64
C ASP A 459 10.22 -13.77 8.19
N LEU A 460 11.33 -14.35 7.74
CA LEU A 460 12.49 -13.65 7.21
C LEU A 460 12.68 -14.06 5.75
N ASP A 461 12.35 -13.15 4.84
CA ASP A 461 12.55 -13.31 3.40
C ASP A 461 13.73 -12.46 2.91
N LEU A 462 14.84 -13.14 2.66
CA LEU A 462 16.07 -12.60 2.08
C LEU A 462 16.37 -13.24 0.72
N SER A 463 15.34 -13.71 0.02
CA SER A 463 15.54 -14.31 -1.30
C SER A 463 15.83 -13.25 -2.37
N HIS A 464 16.46 -13.61 -3.49
CA HIS A 464 16.81 -12.66 -4.55
C HIS A 464 17.64 -11.45 -4.04
N CYS A 465 18.59 -11.70 -3.15
CA CYS A 465 19.47 -10.69 -2.54
C CYS A 465 20.93 -10.76 -3.01
N HIS A 466 21.30 -11.70 -3.89
CA HIS A 466 22.68 -11.92 -4.34
C HIS A 466 23.67 -12.20 -3.19
N ILE A 467 23.19 -12.80 -2.09
CA ILE A 467 24.00 -13.09 -0.91
C ILE A 467 25.02 -14.18 -1.24
N ARG A 468 26.30 -13.93 -0.94
CA ARG A 468 27.41 -14.88 -1.13
C ARG A 468 27.94 -15.43 0.18
N GLN A 469 27.95 -14.61 1.23
CA GLN A 469 28.54 -14.96 2.53
C GLN A 469 27.59 -14.57 3.67
N ILE A 470 27.50 -15.44 4.67
CA ILE A 470 26.73 -15.22 5.89
C ILE A 470 27.67 -15.52 7.05
N SER A 471 27.71 -14.66 8.07
CA SER A 471 28.46 -14.94 9.31
C SER A 471 27.83 -16.09 10.12
N MET A 472 28.63 -16.79 10.93
CA MET A 472 28.14 -17.94 11.73
C MET A 472 27.00 -17.55 12.68
N ASP A 473 27.06 -16.34 13.25
CA ASP A 473 26.09 -15.83 14.24
C ASP A 473 25.11 -14.81 13.64
N ALA A 474 24.98 -14.76 12.31
CA ALA A 474 24.12 -13.78 11.64
C ALA A 474 22.64 -13.86 12.08
N PHE A 475 22.14 -15.07 12.37
CA PHE A 475 20.75 -15.32 12.80
C PHE A 475 20.58 -15.45 14.32
N TYR A 476 21.58 -15.03 15.09
CA TYR A 476 21.46 -14.95 16.54
C TYR A 476 20.35 -13.97 16.95
N GLY A 477 19.57 -14.31 17.98
CA GLY A 477 18.43 -13.52 18.47
C GLY A 477 17.07 -13.79 17.80
N LEU A 478 17.04 -14.49 16.66
CA LEU A 478 15.80 -14.87 15.95
C LEU A 478 15.05 -16.03 16.63
N GLU A 479 14.60 -15.86 17.88
CA GLU A 479 14.05 -16.96 18.66
C GLU A 479 12.69 -17.48 18.17
N LYS A 480 11.84 -16.58 17.68
CA LYS A 480 10.46 -16.88 17.24
C LYS A 480 10.34 -17.15 15.74
N VAL A 481 11.44 -17.10 14.99
CA VAL A 481 11.41 -17.25 13.55
C VAL A 481 10.89 -18.63 13.18
N ARG A 482 9.91 -18.66 12.27
CA ARG A 482 9.24 -19.87 11.77
C ARG A 482 9.72 -20.20 10.37
N LYS A 483 9.99 -19.19 9.55
CA LYS A 483 10.43 -19.35 8.17
C LYS A 483 11.62 -18.46 7.86
N ILE A 484 12.64 -19.05 7.23
CA ILE A 484 13.78 -18.33 6.69
C ILE A 484 13.90 -18.70 5.21
N ASP A 485 13.75 -17.70 4.34
CA ASP A 485 13.92 -17.82 2.90
C ASP A 485 15.21 -17.14 2.44
N LEU A 486 16.15 -17.96 1.96
CA LEU A 486 17.43 -17.58 1.37
C LEU A 486 17.51 -18.04 -0.09
N SER A 487 16.37 -18.32 -0.73
CA SER A 487 16.35 -18.80 -2.11
C SER A 487 16.85 -17.78 -3.12
N ASN A 488 17.25 -18.25 -4.30
CA ASN A 488 17.68 -17.37 -5.40
C ASN A 488 18.81 -16.41 -4.98
N ASN A 489 19.80 -16.93 -4.27
CA ASN A 489 21.01 -16.21 -3.86
C ASN A 489 22.25 -16.89 -4.48
N ASP A 490 23.43 -16.38 -4.14
CA ASP A 490 24.71 -16.85 -4.65
C ASP A 490 25.51 -17.65 -3.59
N LEU A 491 24.82 -18.30 -2.64
CA LEU A 491 25.48 -18.98 -1.53
C LEU A 491 26.23 -20.23 -2.02
N GLU A 492 27.53 -20.30 -1.74
CA GLU A 492 28.38 -21.46 -2.06
C GLU A 492 28.46 -22.47 -0.91
N SER A 493 28.28 -22.01 0.33
CA SER A 493 28.26 -22.84 1.53
C SER A 493 27.38 -22.22 2.62
N ILE A 494 26.97 -23.04 3.59
CA ILE A 494 26.27 -22.59 4.80
C ILE A 494 27.24 -22.67 5.98
N PRO A 495 27.41 -21.61 6.79
CA PRO A 495 28.22 -21.65 7.99
C PRO A 495 27.73 -22.71 8.99
N PRO A 496 28.63 -23.46 9.65
CA PRO A 496 28.26 -24.34 10.73
C PRO A 496 27.58 -23.56 11.86
N GLY A 497 26.45 -24.08 12.36
CA GLY A 497 25.75 -23.42 13.47
C GLY A 497 24.85 -22.25 13.08
N LEU A 498 24.74 -21.88 11.80
CA LEU A 498 23.82 -20.82 11.37
C LEU A 498 22.35 -21.12 11.74
N PHE A 499 21.97 -22.39 11.66
CA PHE A 499 20.67 -22.89 12.09
C PHE A 499 20.84 -23.86 13.26
N THR A 500 20.29 -23.51 14.43
CA THR A 500 20.31 -24.36 15.61
C THR A 500 18.96 -24.37 16.31
N ALA A 501 18.51 -25.54 16.76
CA ALA A 501 17.26 -25.68 17.49
C ALA A 501 17.30 -25.00 18.88
N GLN A 502 18.51 -24.68 19.37
CA GLN A 502 18.72 -23.92 20.60
C GLN A 502 18.43 -22.42 20.41
N GLN A 503 18.81 -21.84 19.28
CA GLN A 503 18.61 -20.42 18.98
C GLN A 503 17.25 -20.19 18.31
N GLN A 504 17.00 -20.78 17.13
CA GLN A 504 15.74 -20.59 16.39
C GLN A 504 14.69 -21.62 16.83
N LYS A 505 14.10 -21.38 18.01
CA LYS A 505 13.25 -22.33 18.73
C LYS A 505 11.98 -22.68 17.95
N GLU A 506 11.40 -21.74 17.20
CA GLU A 506 10.14 -21.95 16.46
C GLU A 506 10.32 -22.32 14.98
N LEU A 507 11.55 -22.55 14.52
CA LEU A 507 11.84 -22.74 13.10
C LEU A 507 11.12 -23.97 12.51
N ARG A 508 10.36 -23.73 11.44
CA ARG A 508 9.58 -24.73 10.69
C ARG A 508 10.11 -24.91 9.27
N ASP A 509 10.45 -23.82 8.59
CA ASP A 509 10.78 -23.85 7.17
C ASP A 509 12.12 -23.18 6.88
N ILE A 510 12.99 -23.88 6.16
CA ILE A 510 14.27 -23.37 5.66
C ILE A 510 14.26 -23.50 4.13
N ILE A 511 14.38 -22.38 3.42
CA ILE A 511 14.36 -22.38 1.95
C ILE A 511 15.72 -21.94 1.42
N LEU A 512 16.43 -22.85 0.76
CA LEU A 512 17.76 -22.63 0.16
C LEU A 512 17.76 -22.92 -1.35
N THR A 513 16.58 -23.03 -1.95
CA THR A 513 16.37 -23.31 -3.37
C THR A 513 17.13 -22.32 -4.27
N LYS A 514 17.65 -22.77 -5.42
CA LYS A 514 18.33 -21.90 -6.40
C LYS A 514 19.50 -21.11 -5.78
N ASN A 515 20.47 -21.84 -5.23
CA ASN A 515 21.75 -21.29 -4.78
C ASN A 515 22.91 -22.02 -5.47
N LYS A 516 24.15 -21.76 -5.04
CA LYS A 516 25.38 -22.39 -5.54
C LYS A 516 25.94 -23.43 -4.56
N LEU A 517 25.10 -23.99 -3.69
CA LEU A 517 25.53 -24.92 -2.64
C LEU A 517 26.00 -26.24 -3.25
N THR A 518 27.20 -26.66 -2.89
CA THR A 518 27.77 -27.96 -3.29
C THR A 518 27.65 -29.00 -2.18
N SER A 519 27.66 -28.58 -0.91
CA SER A 519 27.53 -29.44 0.26
C SER A 519 26.89 -28.69 1.43
N LEU A 520 26.45 -29.45 2.44
CA LEU A 520 25.95 -28.92 3.72
C LEU A 520 26.93 -29.29 4.84
N PRO A 521 27.03 -28.50 5.93
CA PRO A 521 27.81 -28.86 7.11
C PRO A 521 27.45 -30.23 7.67
N LEU A 522 28.45 -30.96 8.19
CA LEU A 522 28.30 -32.30 8.77
C LEU A 522 27.18 -32.38 9.81
N ASP A 523 27.12 -31.40 10.70
CA ASP A 523 26.15 -31.35 11.80
C ASP A 523 24.86 -30.59 11.45
N PHE A 524 24.62 -30.21 10.18
CA PHE A 524 23.45 -29.43 9.77
C PHE A 524 22.13 -30.01 10.29
N PHE A 525 21.80 -31.26 9.94
CA PHE A 525 20.58 -31.93 10.41
C PHE A 525 20.61 -32.30 11.90
N ARG A 526 21.79 -32.39 12.51
CA ARG A 526 21.95 -32.70 13.94
C ARG A 526 21.61 -31.48 14.78
N ASN A 527 22.02 -30.29 14.35
CA ASN A 527 21.77 -29.03 15.03
C ASN A 527 20.28 -28.63 15.01
N LEU A 528 19.50 -29.15 14.05
CA LEU A 528 18.04 -28.97 14.00
C LEU A 528 17.27 -29.86 14.98
N ARG A 529 17.93 -30.76 15.71
CA ARG A 529 17.30 -31.65 16.69
C ARG A 529 17.40 -31.07 18.09
N LEU A 530 16.26 -31.03 18.78
CA LEU A 530 16.20 -30.73 20.20
C LEU A 530 16.85 -31.85 21.03
N PRO A 531 17.26 -31.58 22.29
CA PRO A 531 17.85 -32.58 23.19
C PRO A 531 16.98 -33.82 23.41
N ASN A 532 15.65 -33.66 23.36
CA ASN A 532 14.67 -34.75 23.43
C ASN A 532 14.52 -35.54 22.11
N LYS A 533 15.40 -35.32 21.13
CA LYS A 533 15.41 -35.90 19.77
C LYS A 533 14.22 -35.51 18.88
N GLN A 534 13.38 -34.55 19.29
CA GLN A 534 12.33 -34.01 18.43
C GLN A 534 12.92 -32.99 17.44
N THR A 535 12.33 -32.90 16.25
CA THR A 535 12.68 -31.89 15.23
C THR A 535 11.43 -31.06 14.98
N ARG A 536 11.52 -29.73 15.15
CA ARG A 536 10.41 -28.79 14.88
C ARG A 536 10.32 -28.40 13.42
N VAL A 537 11.48 -28.33 12.75
CA VAL A 537 11.58 -28.09 11.31
C VAL A 537 10.75 -29.12 10.56
N GLN A 538 9.88 -28.64 9.68
CA GLN A 538 8.91 -29.41 8.92
C GLN A 538 9.35 -29.58 7.46
N ASN A 539 10.04 -28.58 6.91
CA ASN A 539 10.48 -28.58 5.51
C ASN A 539 11.83 -27.86 5.34
N ILE A 540 12.69 -28.45 4.51
CA ILE A 540 13.96 -27.87 4.09
C ILE A 540 14.04 -27.98 2.57
N ARG A 541 13.98 -26.85 1.87
CA ARG A 541 14.05 -26.82 0.41
C ARG A 541 15.48 -26.67 -0.08
N LEU A 542 15.97 -27.68 -0.81
CA LEU A 542 17.35 -27.82 -1.30
C LEU A 542 17.41 -28.02 -2.83
N ASP A 543 16.30 -27.84 -3.53
CA ASP A 543 16.23 -27.95 -4.99
C ASP A 543 17.09 -26.90 -5.71
N ASP A 544 17.43 -27.19 -6.96
CA ASP A 544 18.17 -26.30 -7.85
C ASP A 544 19.51 -25.79 -7.29
N ASN A 545 20.28 -26.68 -6.68
CA ASN A 545 21.65 -26.42 -6.22
C ASN A 545 22.63 -27.44 -6.86
N PRO A 546 23.89 -27.05 -7.13
CA PRO A 546 24.89 -27.90 -7.76
C PRO A 546 25.52 -28.91 -6.78
N TRP A 547 24.72 -29.80 -6.20
CA TRP A 547 25.16 -30.72 -5.16
C TRP A 547 26.29 -31.67 -5.61
N ASP A 548 27.37 -31.71 -4.83
CA ASP A 548 28.43 -32.71 -4.94
C ASP A 548 28.07 -33.96 -4.12
N CYS A 549 27.49 -34.93 -4.82
CA CYS A 549 26.95 -36.12 -4.19
C CYS A 549 28.04 -37.03 -3.62
N ALA A 550 28.14 -37.02 -2.29
CA ALA A 550 29.09 -37.82 -1.53
C ALA A 550 28.41 -38.60 -0.39
N CYS A 551 29.13 -39.56 0.20
CA CYS A 551 28.59 -40.44 1.25
C CYS A 551 28.22 -39.73 2.55
N ILE A 552 28.70 -38.51 2.76
CA ILE A 552 28.28 -37.64 3.86
C ILE A 552 26.77 -37.38 3.85
N MET A 553 26.13 -37.38 2.67
CA MET A 553 24.70 -37.12 2.51
C MET A 553 23.80 -38.23 3.09
N VAL A 554 24.36 -39.34 3.57
CA VAL A 554 23.61 -40.35 4.35
C VAL A 554 22.99 -39.74 5.62
N SER A 555 23.55 -38.64 6.13
CA SER A 555 22.99 -37.91 7.29
C SER A 555 21.73 -37.10 6.95
N TRP A 556 21.42 -36.89 5.66
CA TRP A 556 20.27 -36.10 5.24
C TRP A 556 18.96 -36.81 5.55
N ASN A 557 17.98 -36.05 6.04
CA ASN A 557 16.67 -36.60 6.39
C ASN A 557 15.67 -36.47 5.22
N PRO A 558 15.30 -37.56 4.53
CA PRO A 558 14.39 -37.52 3.38
C PRO A 558 12.96 -37.11 3.73
N ASN A 559 12.56 -37.12 5.01
CA ASN A 559 11.23 -36.68 5.44
C ASN A 559 11.14 -35.16 5.62
N LEU A 560 12.29 -34.48 5.76
CA LEU A 560 12.38 -33.03 5.91
C LEU A 560 12.76 -32.34 4.61
N VAL A 561 13.63 -32.96 3.82
CA VAL A 561 14.11 -32.39 2.56
C VAL A 561 13.02 -32.48 1.49
N ASN A 562 12.61 -31.32 0.96
CA ASN A 562 11.63 -31.15 -0.10
C ASN A 562 10.35 -31.99 0.12
N ARG A 563 9.74 -31.88 1.32
CA ARG A 563 8.61 -32.72 1.74
C ARG A 563 7.41 -32.65 0.78
N ASN A 564 7.21 -31.50 0.13
CA ASN A 564 6.09 -31.27 -0.80
C ASN A 564 6.26 -31.99 -2.15
N LYS A 565 7.39 -32.69 -2.39
CA LYS A 565 7.69 -33.56 -3.54
C LYS A 565 7.55 -32.95 -4.95
N GLU A 566 7.30 -31.65 -5.09
CA GLU A 566 7.26 -30.97 -6.40
C GLU A 566 8.61 -31.05 -7.12
N THR A 567 9.72 -30.94 -6.38
CA THR A 567 11.09 -31.03 -6.89
C THR A 567 11.98 -31.79 -5.89
N ALA A 568 13.07 -32.40 -6.35
CA ALA A 568 14.03 -33.11 -5.50
C ALA A 568 15.45 -32.58 -5.73
N PRO A 569 16.33 -32.56 -4.71
CA PRO A 569 17.73 -32.20 -4.91
C PRO A 569 18.40 -33.22 -5.83
N ARG A 570 19.17 -32.73 -6.80
CA ARG A 570 19.86 -33.53 -7.81
C ARG A 570 21.37 -33.36 -7.72
N CYS A 571 22.11 -34.42 -8.02
CA CYS A 571 23.56 -34.40 -8.08
C CYS A 571 24.02 -33.62 -9.32
N SER A 572 24.98 -32.71 -9.14
CA SER A 572 25.76 -32.09 -10.21
C SER A 572 27.05 -32.88 -10.44
N THR A 573 27.76 -33.19 -9.35
CA THR A 573 28.95 -34.03 -9.35
C THR A 573 28.76 -35.25 -8.45
N PRO A 574 29.51 -36.34 -8.65
CA PRO A 574 30.39 -36.60 -9.80
C PRO A 574 29.62 -36.79 -11.12
N LYS A 575 30.25 -36.58 -12.28
CA LYS A 575 29.61 -36.66 -13.62
C LYS A 575 28.77 -37.92 -13.84
N ARG A 576 29.17 -39.06 -13.28
CA ARG A 576 28.43 -40.34 -13.38
C ARG A 576 27.02 -40.28 -12.77
N LEU A 577 26.81 -39.40 -11.79
CA LEU A 577 25.54 -39.23 -11.08
C LEU A 577 24.82 -37.94 -11.49
N GLN A 578 25.32 -37.22 -12.50
CA GLN A 578 24.73 -35.95 -12.92
C GLN A 578 23.22 -36.11 -13.19
N ASN A 579 22.42 -35.18 -12.67
CA ASN A 579 20.96 -35.16 -12.72
C ASN A 579 20.23 -36.26 -11.94
N TRP A 580 20.93 -37.19 -11.30
CA TRP A 580 20.31 -38.18 -10.41
C TRP A 580 19.81 -37.49 -9.14
N GLY A 581 18.62 -37.85 -8.67
CA GLY A 581 18.16 -37.40 -7.36
C GLY A 581 19.09 -37.88 -6.25
N VAL A 582 19.45 -37.02 -5.29
CA VAL A 582 20.41 -37.33 -4.21
C VAL A 582 20.03 -38.62 -3.47
N PHE A 583 18.77 -38.74 -3.04
CA PHE A 583 18.28 -39.94 -2.34
C PHE A 583 18.23 -41.19 -3.22
N TYR A 584 18.07 -41.03 -4.53
CA TYR A 584 18.13 -42.13 -5.48
C TYR A 584 19.56 -42.64 -5.63
N ALA A 585 20.54 -41.73 -5.76
CA ALA A 585 21.97 -42.07 -5.81
C ALA A 585 22.44 -42.82 -4.56
N LEU A 586 21.96 -42.44 -3.37
CA LEU A 586 22.26 -43.14 -2.11
C LEU A 586 21.64 -44.54 -2.03
N ARG A 587 20.38 -44.72 -2.45
CA ARG A 587 19.65 -46.00 -2.28
C ARG A 587 20.01 -47.06 -3.32
N LYS A 588 20.23 -46.67 -4.59
CA LYS A 588 20.42 -47.61 -5.70
C LYS A 588 21.90 -47.96 -5.96
N GLY A 589 22.79 -47.72 -5.00
CA GLY A 589 24.21 -48.03 -5.12
C GLY A 589 24.97 -47.09 -6.07
N GLY A 590 24.38 -45.93 -6.41
CA GLY A 590 25.06 -44.86 -7.12
C GLY A 590 26.24 -44.31 -6.31
N LEU A 591 26.15 -44.35 -4.98
CA LEU A 591 27.27 -44.08 -4.08
C LEU A 591 27.58 -45.34 -3.25
N GLN A 592 28.82 -45.83 -3.32
CA GLN A 592 29.27 -47.00 -2.55
C GLN A 592 29.66 -46.57 -1.12
N CYS A 593 28.66 -46.22 -0.31
CA CYS A 593 28.90 -45.80 1.05
C CYS A 593 29.03 -47.01 1.97
N ARG A 594 30.25 -47.28 2.45
CA ARG A 594 30.44 -48.26 3.53
C ARG A 594 29.77 -47.70 4.79
N SER A 595 28.64 -48.26 5.18
CA SER A 595 28.14 -48.05 6.54
C SER A 595 29.26 -48.46 7.50
N PRO A 596 29.63 -47.67 8.52
CA PRO A 596 30.40 -48.21 9.63
C PRO A 596 29.48 -49.23 10.31
N ARG A 597 29.56 -50.48 9.86
CA ARG A 597 28.89 -51.60 10.51
C ARG A 597 29.42 -51.61 11.94
N LYS A 598 28.51 -51.56 12.90
CA LYS A 598 28.71 -51.93 14.31
C LYS A 598 29.37 -53.31 14.40
N ARG A 599 30.68 -53.39 14.16
CA ARG A 599 31.44 -54.64 14.13
C ARG A 599 32.79 -54.48 14.80
N TYR A 600 32.86 -53.72 15.89
CA TYR A 600 34.00 -53.72 16.83
C TYR A 600 33.56 -53.49 18.29
N LEU A 601 32.50 -54.17 18.74
CA LEU A 601 32.12 -54.18 20.18
C LEU A 601 31.95 -55.58 20.78
N ARG A 602 32.43 -56.62 20.08
CA ARG A 602 32.57 -57.98 20.64
C ARG A 602 33.79 -58.70 20.06
N LYS A 603 34.99 -58.10 20.17
CA LYS A 603 36.25 -58.89 20.13
C LYS A 603 37.51 -58.19 20.66
N PHE A 604 37.39 -57.14 21.46
CA PHE A 604 38.52 -56.58 22.22
C PHE A 604 38.08 -56.26 23.66
N LEU A 605 37.63 -57.30 24.37
CA LEU A 605 37.67 -57.38 25.83
C LEU A 605 38.63 -58.48 26.28
N LYS A 606 39.62 -58.79 25.45
CA LYS A 606 40.78 -59.59 25.80
C LYS A 606 41.96 -59.12 24.96
N THR A 607 42.87 -58.45 25.67
CA THR A 607 44.30 -58.20 25.46
C THR A 607 44.66 -56.72 25.42
N ARG A 608 45.18 -56.33 26.58
CA ARG A 608 45.92 -55.13 26.94
C ARG A 608 47.29 -55.15 26.23
N ASN A 609 47.84 -53.95 26.04
CA ASN A 609 49.24 -53.56 25.86
C ASN A 609 49.76 -53.33 24.43
N SER A 610 50.48 -52.19 24.33
CA SER A 610 51.50 -51.75 23.36
C SER A 610 51.08 -51.65 21.90
N GLU A 611 51.54 -50.73 21.07
CA GLU A 611 52.32 -49.49 21.15
C GLU A 611 52.06 -48.83 19.79
N GLU A 612 52.57 -47.62 19.64
CA GLU A 612 52.72 -46.86 18.39
C GLU A 612 52.95 -47.74 17.14
N ASP A 613 52.26 -47.42 16.04
CA ASP A 613 52.99 -46.99 14.84
C ASP A 613 52.07 -46.47 13.73
N ASN A 614 52.48 -45.30 13.24
CA ASN A 614 52.09 -44.75 11.95
C ASN A 614 52.55 -45.70 10.84
N ASN A 615 51.68 -46.00 9.86
CA ASN A 615 52.04 -45.77 8.46
C ASN A 615 50.93 -46.07 7.45
N ILE A 616 51.02 -45.28 6.40
CA ILE A 616 50.26 -45.20 5.17
C ILE A 616 50.51 -46.44 4.28
N SER A 617 49.44 -47.06 3.79
CA SER A 617 49.22 -47.40 2.36
C SER A 617 47.79 -47.91 2.16
#